data_AF-G5A5L4-F1
#
_entry.id   AF-G5A5L4-F1
#
_cell.length_a   1.000
_cell.length_b   1.000
_cell.length_c   1.000
_cell.angle_alpha   90.00
_cell.angle_beta   90.00
_cell.angle_gamma   90.00
#
_symmetry.space_group_name_H-M   'P 1'
#
loop_
_entity.id
_entity.type
_entity.pdbx_description
1 polymer ?
#
loop_
_entity_poly.entity_id
_entity_poly.type
_entity_poly.pdbx_seq_one_letter_code
_entity_poly.pdbx_strand_id
1 'polypeptide(L)'
;PPLDDRTAAAVKQVNAAREGLFQAALLAACTNIGLAVHSGDAMAVAVNASRAAEIMGAIVASAVPVDSRSKVLGITNEVVQHLNASPTSLLMYDGDDERGEAVAEMARAVKNADAKL
;
A
#
# COMPACT_ATOMS: atom_id res chain seq x y z
N PRO A 1 -31.55 -6.44 19.39
CA PRO A 1 -31.63 -5.33 20.37
C PRO A 1 -31.02 -4.05 19.78
N PRO A 2 -31.64 -2.87 19.96
CA PRO A 2 -30.99 -1.61 19.56
C PRO A 2 -29.72 -1.42 20.39
N LEU A 3 -28.64 -0.98 19.74
CA LEU A 3 -27.39 -0.60 20.41
C LEU A 3 -27.70 0.56 21.37
N ASP A 4 -27.24 0.47 22.62
CA ASP A 4 -27.32 1.63 23.51
C ASP A 4 -26.41 2.77 22.99
N ASP A 5 -26.75 4.01 23.34
CA ASP A 5 -26.05 5.20 22.83
C ASP A 5 -24.54 5.19 23.17
N ARG A 6 -24.17 4.53 24.27
CA ARG A 6 -22.77 4.37 24.69
C ARG A 6 -22.00 3.45 23.77
N THR A 7 -22.60 2.34 23.36
CA THR A 7 -22.00 1.38 22.45
C THR A 7 -21.89 1.98 21.05
N ALA A 8 -22.90 2.73 20.61
CA ALA A 8 -22.84 3.46 19.34
C ALA A 8 -21.72 4.51 19.33
N ALA A 9 -21.55 5.28 20.41
CA ALA A 9 -20.47 6.25 20.55
C ALA A 9 -19.08 5.60 20.57
N ALA A 10 -18.91 4.49 21.31
CA ALA A 10 -17.67 3.74 21.35
C ALA A 10 -17.27 3.18 19.98
N VAL A 11 -18.23 2.58 19.25
CA VAL A 11 -18.01 2.08 17.88
C VAL A 11 -17.57 3.22 16.95
N LYS A 12 -18.21 4.39 17.04
CA LYS A 12 -17.83 5.57 16.25
C LYS A 12 -16.39 6.02 16.55
N GLN A 13 -16.00 6.05 17.83
CA GLN A 13 -14.65 6.44 18.24
C GLN A 13 -13.58 5.47 17.74
N VAL A 14 -13.84 4.17 17.86
CA VAL A 14 -12.95 3.12 17.36
C VAL A 14 -12.79 3.19 15.84
N ASN A 15 -13.89 3.43 15.11
CA ASN A 15 -13.83 3.56 13.65
C ASN A 15 -13.02 4.78 13.21
N ALA A 16 -13.20 5.93 13.88
CA ALA A 16 -12.40 7.13 13.59
C ALA A 16 -10.90 6.92 13.90
N ALA A 17 -10.57 6.29 15.02
CA ALA A 17 -9.18 5.96 15.34
C ALA A 17 -8.57 4.99 14.32
N ARG A 18 -9.33 3.99 13.88
CA ARG A 18 -8.91 3.03 12.86
C ARG A 18 -8.64 3.70 11.51
N GLU A 19 -9.50 4.63 11.10
CA GLU A 19 -9.33 5.39 9.85
C GLU A 19 -8.04 6.23 9.90
N GLY A 20 -7.81 6.95 11.00
CA GLY A 20 -6.58 7.72 11.20
C GLY A 20 -5.31 6.85 11.17
N LEU A 21 -5.36 5.66 11.79
CA LEU A 21 -4.25 4.70 11.75
C LEU A 21 -3.99 4.19 10.33
N PHE A 22 -5.02 3.91 9.55
CA PHE A 22 -4.86 3.47 8.16
C PHE A 22 -4.28 4.56 7.26
N GLN A 23 -4.73 5.80 7.40
CA GLN A 23 -4.16 6.94 6.65
C GLN A 23 -2.68 7.15 7.00
N ALA A 24 -2.34 7.13 8.29
CA ALA A 24 -0.96 7.25 8.74
C ALA A 24 -0.07 6.10 8.23
N ALA A 25 -0.58 4.87 8.28
CA ALA A 25 0.15 3.69 7.78
C ALA A 25 0.38 3.76 6.27
N LEU A 26 -0.64 4.17 5.49
CA LEU A 26 -0.52 4.32 4.05
C LEU A 26 0.48 5.43 3.68
N LEU A 27 0.41 6.56 4.38
CA LEU A 27 1.37 7.66 4.19
C LEU A 27 2.80 7.17 4.45
N ALA A 28 3.03 6.49 5.58
CA ALA A 28 4.34 5.95 5.92
C ALA A 28 4.85 4.94 4.87
N ALA A 29 3.98 4.06 4.37
CA ALA A 29 4.33 3.12 3.31
C ALA A 29 4.73 3.85 2.02
N CYS A 30 3.95 4.85 1.59
CA CYS A 30 4.27 5.68 0.41
C CYS A 30 5.58 6.45 0.59
N THR A 31 5.84 7.03 1.77
CA THR A 31 7.11 7.69 2.07
C THR A 31 8.29 6.73 1.98
N ASN A 32 8.16 5.52 2.52
CA ASN A 32 9.20 4.50 2.44
C ASN A 32 9.46 4.04 1.00
N ILE A 33 8.42 3.95 0.16
CA ILE A 33 8.58 3.70 -1.28
C ILE A 33 9.39 4.84 -1.92
N GLY A 34 9.03 6.09 -1.66
CA GLY A 34 9.75 7.26 -2.20
C GLY A 34 11.22 7.28 -1.79
N LEU A 35 11.53 6.96 -0.53
CA LEU A 35 12.90 6.81 -0.04
C LEU A 35 13.65 5.67 -0.74
N ALA A 36 13.00 4.52 -0.91
CA ALA A 36 13.60 3.37 -1.59
C ALA A 36 13.88 3.64 -3.08
N VAL A 37 12.99 4.36 -3.77
CA VAL A 37 13.21 4.82 -5.14
C VAL A 37 14.39 5.78 -5.19
N HIS A 38 14.45 6.75 -4.27
CA HIS A 38 15.54 7.72 -4.21
C HIS A 38 16.90 7.05 -3.98
N SER A 39 16.94 6.00 -3.16
CA SER A 39 18.16 5.22 -2.90
C SER A 39 18.46 4.14 -3.94
N GLY A 40 17.62 3.97 -4.97
CA GLY A 40 17.78 2.91 -5.98
C GLY A 40 17.58 1.49 -5.46
N ASP A 41 16.95 1.32 -4.29
CA ASP A 41 16.75 0.02 -3.65
C ASP A 41 15.44 -0.62 -4.14
N ALA A 42 15.53 -1.31 -5.27
CA ALA A 42 14.41 -2.01 -5.89
C ALA A 42 13.76 -3.08 -4.97
N MET A 43 14.54 -3.71 -4.08
CA MET A 43 14.01 -4.66 -3.11
C MET A 43 13.14 -3.94 -2.07
N ALA A 44 13.63 -2.82 -1.54
CA ALA A 44 12.86 -2.00 -0.61
C ALA A 44 11.62 -1.38 -1.26
N VAL A 45 11.67 -1.02 -2.55
CA VAL A 45 10.48 -0.57 -3.30
C VAL A 45 9.40 -1.66 -3.30
N ALA A 46 9.76 -2.89 -3.69
CA ALA A 46 8.80 -3.99 -3.76
C ALA A 46 8.22 -4.36 -2.39
N VAL A 47 9.04 -4.41 -1.34
CA VAL A 47 8.59 -4.70 0.04
C VAL A 47 7.66 -3.63 0.58
N ASN A 48 7.95 -2.35 0.31
CA ASN A 48 7.06 -1.28 0.77
C ASN A 48 5.80 -1.14 -0.09
N ALA A 49 5.86 -1.50 -1.37
CA ALA A 49 4.69 -1.58 -2.24
C ALA A 49 3.72 -2.68 -1.80
N SER A 50 4.22 -3.86 -1.40
CA SER A 50 3.35 -4.93 -0.87
C SER A 50 2.66 -4.52 0.43
N ARG A 51 3.38 -3.86 1.35
CA ARG A 51 2.79 -3.26 2.56
C ARG A 51 1.71 -2.22 2.24
N ALA A 52 1.95 -1.34 1.27
CA ALA A 52 0.95 -0.37 0.84
C ALA A 52 -0.31 -1.07 0.29
N ALA A 53 -0.16 -2.14 -0.49
CA ALA A 53 -1.26 -2.95 -0.99
C ALA A 53 -2.07 -3.63 0.13
N GLU A 54 -1.40 -4.17 1.16
CA GLU A 54 -2.07 -4.74 2.34
C GLU A 54 -2.91 -3.70 3.08
N ILE A 55 -2.35 -2.50 3.30
CA ILE A 55 -3.05 -1.41 3.98
C ILE A 55 -4.26 -0.95 3.17
N MET A 56 -4.11 -0.76 1.86
CA MET A 56 -5.24 -0.42 0.98
C MET A 56 -6.31 -1.51 0.96
N GLY A 57 -5.90 -2.77 0.92
CA GLY A 57 -6.81 -3.92 1.02
C GLY A 57 -7.60 -3.91 2.33
N ALA A 58 -6.94 -3.64 3.45
CA ALA A 58 -7.58 -3.53 4.76
C ALA A 58 -8.58 -2.36 4.85
N ILE A 59 -8.25 -1.21 4.23
CA ILE A 59 -9.15 -0.05 4.12
C ILE A 59 -10.41 -0.43 3.33
N VAL A 60 -10.24 -0.98 2.12
CA VAL A 60 -11.35 -1.38 1.25
C VAL A 60 -12.19 -2.47 1.91
N ALA A 61 -11.56 -3.49 2.49
CA ALA A 61 -12.26 -4.57 3.20
C ALA A 61 -13.07 -4.04 4.40
N SER A 62 -12.62 -2.96 5.05
CA SER A 62 -13.37 -2.33 6.13
C SER A 62 -14.61 -1.57 5.66
N ALA A 63 -14.59 -1.05 4.42
CA ALA A 63 -15.64 -0.24 3.84
C ALA A 63 -16.72 -1.04 3.09
N VAL A 64 -16.42 -2.28 2.66
CA VAL A 64 -17.36 -3.14 1.93
C VAL A 64 -18.26 -3.99 2.84
N PRO A 65 -19.43 -4.44 2.36
CA PRO A 65 -20.27 -5.41 3.06
C PRO A 65 -19.52 -6.70 3.40
N VAL A 66 -19.91 -7.37 4.49
CA VAL A 66 -19.24 -8.57 5.03
C VAL A 66 -19.05 -9.64 3.97
N ASP A 67 -20.07 -9.88 3.13
CA ASP A 67 -20.06 -10.91 2.08
C ASP A 67 -19.01 -10.66 0.99
N SER A 68 -18.62 -9.40 0.79
CA SER A 68 -17.59 -8.99 -0.18
C SER A 68 -16.19 -8.91 0.40
N ARG A 69 -16.04 -8.96 1.74
CA ARG A 69 -14.74 -8.79 2.41
C ARG A 69 -13.75 -9.88 2.04
N SER A 70 -14.21 -11.13 1.99
CA SER A 70 -13.37 -12.27 1.62
C SER A 70 -12.80 -12.12 0.21
N LYS A 71 -13.59 -11.59 -0.73
CA LYS A 71 -13.15 -11.31 -2.09
C LYS A 71 -12.08 -10.22 -2.13
N VAL A 72 -12.28 -9.12 -1.40
CA VAL A 72 -11.27 -8.05 -1.31
C VAL A 72 -9.97 -8.59 -0.73
N LEU A 73 -10.02 -9.34 0.37
CA LEU A 73 -8.84 -9.92 0.99
C LEU A 73 -8.14 -10.94 0.07
N GLY A 74 -8.91 -11.73 -0.69
CA GLY A 74 -8.36 -12.65 -1.70
C GLY A 74 -7.57 -11.91 -2.78
N ILE A 75 -8.16 -10.87 -3.36
CA ILE A 75 -7.49 -10.03 -4.37
C ILE A 75 -6.24 -9.35 -3.77
N THR A 76 -6.33 -8.81 -2.56
CA THR A 76 -5.18 -8.21 -1.87
C THR A 76 -4.05 -9.22 -1.70
N ASN A 77 -4.35 -10.45 -1.28
CA ASN A 77 -3.35 -11.51 -1.13
C ASN A 77 -2.69 -11.86 -2.47
N GLU A 78 -3.45 -11.98 -3.56
CA GLU A 78 -2.90 -12.23 -4.89
C GLU A 78 -1.94 -11.09 -5.32
N VAL A 79 -2.37 -9.84 -5.17
CA VAL A 79 -1.53 -8.66 -5.49
C VAL A 79 -0.25 -8.66 -4.66
N VAL A 80 -0.35 -8.92 -3.36
CA VAL A 80 0.81 -8.97 -2.44
C VAL A 80 1.76 -10.09 -2.82
N GLN A 81 1.26 -11.26 -3.21
CA GLN A 81 2.07 -12.36 -3.71
C GLN A 81 2.84 -11.96 -4.99
N HIS A 82 2.16 -11.31 -5.94
CA HIS A 82 2.81 -10.81 -7.15
C HIS A 82 3.88 -9.75 -6.84
N LEU A 83 3.60 -8.82 -5.93
CA LEU A 83 4.56 -7.79 -5.51
C LEU A 83 5.76 -8.39 -4.78
N ASN A 84 5.57 -9.41 -3.95
CA ASN A 84 6.66 -10.11 -3.27
C ASN A 84 7.49 -11.00 -4.21
N ALA A 85 6.91 -11.47 -5.32
CA ALA A 85 7.64 -12.19 -6.37
C ALA A 85 8.35 -11.25 -7.37
N SER A 86 7.91 -9.99 -7.49
CA SER A 86 8.49 -8.99 -8.39
C SER A 86 10.00 -8.73 -8.23
N PRO A 87 10.62 -8.79 -7.03
CA PRO A 87 12.05 -8.59 -6.91
C PRO A 87 12.84 -9.72 -7.58
N THR A 88 12.30 -10.94 -7.61
CA THR A 88 12.90 -12.06 -8.36
C THR A 88 12.91 -11.77 -9.86
N SER A 89 11.83 -11.18 -10.40
CA SER A 89 11.80 -10.75 -11.80
C SER A 89 12.77 -9.59 -12.06
N LEU A 90 12.88 -8.62 -11.14
CA LEU A 90 13.84 -7.52 -11.22
C LEU A 90 15.30 -7.97 -11.15
N LEU A 91 15.58 -9.09 -10.46
CA LEU A 91 16.90 -9.73 -10.41
C LEU A 91 17.21 -10.59 -11.64
N MET A 92 16.19 -11.05 -12.37
CA MET A 92 16.33 -11.84 -13.60
C MET A 92 16.56 -10.96 -14.84
N TYR A 93 16.16 -9.68 -14.78
CA TYR A 93 16.56 -8.67 -15.77
C TYR A 93 18.01 -8.25 -15.51
N ASP A 94 18.94 -9.11 -15.94
CA ASP A 94 20.38 -8.85 -15.99
C ASP A 94 20.77 -7.98 -17.21
N GLY A 95 19.78 -7.32 -17.83
CA GLY A 95 19.96 -6.30 -18.85
C GLY A 95 19.71 -4.93 -18.23
N ASP A 96 20.79 -4.16 -18.02
CA ASP A 96 20.83 -2.87 -17.31
C ASP A 96 19.81 -1.81 -17.78
N ASP A 97 19.21 -1.96 -18.97
CA ASP A 97 18.36 -0.93 -19.58
C ASP A 97 16.95 -0.83 -18.96
N GLU A 98 16.23 -1.94 -18.79
CA GLU A 98 14.82 -1.89 -18.33
C GLU A 98 14.69 -1.57 -16.83
N ARG A 99 15.62 -2.08 -16.01
CA ARG A 99 15.66 -1.76 -14.58
C ARG A 99 16.01 -0.29 -14.37
N GLY A 100 16.97 0.24 -15.15
CA GLY A 100 17.33 1.65 -15.15
C GLY A 100 16.16 2.53 -15.58
N GLU A 101 15.42 2.14 -16.62
CA GLU A 101 14.25 2.87 -17.09
C GLU A 101 13.11 2.89 -16.08
N ALA A 102 12.78 1.74 -15.47
CA ALA A 102 11.73 1.67 -14.46
C ALA A 102 12.05 2.52 -13.22
N VAL A 103 13.30 2.48 -12.75
CA VAL A 103 13.76 3.34 -11.64
C VAL A 103 13.77 4.81 -12.05
N ALA A 104 14.19 5.15 -13.27
CA ALA A 104 14.20 6.51 -13.78
C ALA A 104 12.79 7.08 -13.98
N GLU A 105 11.84 6.27 -14.42
CA GLU A 105 10.43 6.64 -14.56
C GLU A 105 9.79 6.88 -13.19
N MET A 106 10.04 6.01 -12.22
CA MET A 106 9.61 6.23 -10.83
C MET A 106 10.24 7.48 -10.24
N ALA A 107 11.54 7.72 -10.44
CA ALA A 107 12.22 8.93 -9.97
C ALA A 107 11.65 10.21 -10.61
N ARG A 108 11.28 10.18 -11.91
CA ARG A 108 10.56 11.29 -12.56
C ARG A 108 9.18 11.50 -11.96
N ALA A 109 8.43 10.43 -11.71
CA ALA A 109 7.10 10.51 -11.10
C ALA A 109 7.16 11.13 -9.70
N VAL A 110 8.13 10.73 -8.86
CA VAL A 110 8.39 11.32 -7.54
C VAL A 110 8.73 12.80 -7.66
N LYS A 111 9.66 13.17 -8.54
CA LYS A 111 10.06 14.57 -8.75
C LYS A 111 8.91 15.46 -9.24
N ASN A 112 8.04 14.91 -10.09
CA ASN A 112 6.85 15.61 -10.59
C ASN A 112 5.76 15.75 -9.52
N ALA A 113 5.67 14.82 -8.57
CA ALA A 113 4.78 14.92 -7.43
C ALA A 113 5.27 15.99 -6.44
N ASP A 114 6.58 16.02 -6.19
CA ASP A 114 7.23 17.01 -5.32
C ASP A 114 7.08 18.45 -5.85
N ALA A 115 7.12 18.63 -7.18
CA ALA A 115 6.89 19.93 -7.83
C ALA A 115 5.42 20.42 -7.81
N LYS A 116 4.47 19.59 -7.37
CA LYS A 116 3.03 19.91 -7.29
C LYS A 116 2.53 20.11 -5.86
N LEU A 117 3.40 19.91 -4.87
CA LEU A 117 3.19 20.27 -3.46
C LEU A 117 3.64 21.72 -3.24
#